data_AF-A0A7U7AZR4-F1
#
_entry.id   AF-A0A7U7AZR4-F1
#
_cell.length_a   1.000
_cell.length_b   1.000
_cell.length_c   1.000
_cell.angle_alpha   90.00
_cell.angle_beta   90.00
_cell.angle_gamma   90.00
#
_symmetry.space_group_name_H-M   'P 1'
#
loop_
_entity.id
_entity.type
_entity.pdbx_description
1 polymer ?
#
loop_
_entity_poly.entity_id
_entity_poly.type
_entity_poly.pdbx_seq_one_letter_code
_entity_poly.pdbx_strand_id
1 'polypeptide(L)'
;MAGFKDAQFEVQTFGDKRWGTTSAHESEKEAIQTAERLLKDNRIEMVRVIRIAKWSERVVFEKKGVEPAGNDRINPIDQAPVCEDAYDLLSSTSKLLIGRIFRSYLTKDGVTPTELIHLPNHLRVLFRKDDLYNQALQKVSSLHAKATGKAPIEHLDKLDQLARQVKSWADDEKELAHYLHTLQEKGMADAHASLVTIEMADYRRFVSGYLIANHIKDGTSWEDKIERMLDLGAGNRDSEIETLADQTVAEILDNPQAITEVIGPQRDLASALEVLINLIKGSFTEKPNTPQPVLGKLSRFMAGGRLEICRHCLSSLVARQLKGFSKLTKEGHDSNVGAFANILAALSDESGLIGGIQIHDAVVLRMQSLHTSDTCDLSPPESMRKIVQSLPIGATKLGFLISFMSTSLGHKYQNEALVAVRNLFNEFTQPKDFFEAGTDKKDWLRVLGKLHKRLQHAMLHKAVHEPLLQILNRLAEQVNKAEDADKQPKTKFDKMTFSPGQVIFNRGDPPEGVFLVYSGGVDIVVTTSNGQETIINHLGPGELLGELALIDKAPRSATARASSAAILLVMPKRDFEAQLGNLNPLIRRVMLQWVSHARRLSDKLAGLKARQNGGSTSNSSEQESQFHLLEDA
;
A
#
# COMPACT_ATOMS: atom_id res chain seq x y z
N MET A 1 49.89 45.34 -7.70
CA MET A 1 48.82 44.84 -6.83
C MET A 1 49.21 43.43 -6.39
N ALA A 2 49.59 43.28 -5.12
CA ALA A 2 49.95 41.99 -4.55
C ALA A 2 48.70 41.10 -4.45
N GLY A 3 48.80 39.84 -4.91
CA GLY A 3 47.72 38.86 -4.84
C GLY A 3 47.41 38.50 -3.39
N PHE A 4 46.19 38.77 -2.95
CA PHE A 4 45.69 38.37 -1.65
C PHE A 4 45.12 36.96 -1.75
N LYS A 5 45.62 36.04 -0.91
CA LYS A 5 45.17 34.65 -0.82
C LYS A 5 43.73 34.57 -0.28
N ASP A 6 42.96 33.70 -0.93
CA ASP A 6 41.55 33.40 -0.75
C ASP A 6 41.26 32.48 0.46
N ALA A 7 40.45 32.97 1.41
CA ALA A 7 39.83 32.25 2.52
C ALA A 7 40.77 31.59 3.56
N GLN A 8 40.38 31.65 4.84
CA GLN A 8 41.02 30.91 5.93
C GLN A 8 40.12 29.76 6.40
N PHE A 9 40.71 28.69 6.93
CA PHE A 9 39.99 27.52 7.42
C PHE A 9 40.25 27.31 8.90
N GLU A 10 39.22 27.44 9.73
CA GLU A 10 39.28 27.18 11.16
C GLU A 10 38.83 25.76 11.49
N VAL A 11 39.69 25.00 12.18
CA VAL A 11 39.34 23.72 12.79
C VAL A 11 38.79 23.99 14.18
N GLN A 12 37.55 23.58 14.43
CA GLN A 12 36.91 23.68 15.73
C GLN A 12 36.62 22.30 16.31
N THR A 13 36.81 22.13 17.61
CA THR A 13 36.45 20.93 18.36
C THR A 13 35.24 21.21 19.24
N PHE A 14 34.34 20.24 19.35
CA PHE A 14 33.23 20.27 20.29
C PHE A 14 33.57 19.48 21.55
N GLY A 15 33.50 20.16 22.69
CA GLY A 15 33.69 19.60 24.02
C GLY A 15 33.03 20.53 25.05
N ASP A 16 32.59 20.00 26.19
CA ASP A 16 31.90 20.78 27.24
C ASP A 16 30.71 21.61 26.73
N LYS A 17 29.95 21.04 25.77
CA LYS A 17 28.77 21.64 25.12
C LYS A 17 29.05 22.94 24.35
N ARG A 18 30.29 23.20 23.94
CA ARG A 18 30.66 24.39 23.16
C ARG A 18 31.63 24.05 22.04
N TRP A 19 31.60 24.85 20.98
CA TRP A 19 32.60 24.83 19.93
C TRP A 19 33.75 25.76 20.32
N GLY A 20 34.98 25.25 20.23
CA GLY A 20 36.19 26.04 20.39
C GLY A 20 37.09 25.91 19.17
N THR A 21 37.62 27.02 18.66
CA THR A 21 38.63 27.01 17.59
C THR A 21 39.95 26.46 18.14
N THR A 22 40.44 25.39 17.53
CA THR A 22 41.67 24.69 17.92
C THR A 22 42.86 25.12 17.07
N SER A 23 42.66 25.33 15.77
CA SER A 23 43.72 25.76 14.84
C SER A 23 43.13 26.42 13.59
N ALA A 24 43.93 27.21 12.87
CA ALA A 24 43.57 27.83 11.60
C ALA A 24 44.60 27.50 10.52
N HIS A 25 44.15 27.32 9.28
CA HIS A 25 44.97 26.88 8.14
C HIS A 25 44.64 27.71 6.89
N GLU A 26 45.60 27.86 5.98
CA GLU A 26 45.39 28.51 4.67
C GLU A 26 44.83 27.54 3.61
N SER A 27 44.83 26.24 3.91
CA SER A 27 44.43 25.16 3.00
C SER A 27 43.34 24.29 3.61
N GLU A 28 42.25 24.07 2.87
CA GLU A 28 41.15 23.19 3.27
C GLU A 28 41.65 21.78 3.58
N LYS A 29 42.58 21.27 2.75
CA LYS A 29 43.12 19.92 2.86
C LYS A 29 43.91 19.75 4.17
N GLU A 30 44.70 20.75 4.56
CA GLU A 30 45.48 20.73 5.82
C GLU A 30 44.57 20.85 7.05
N ALA A 31 43.54 21.69 6.96
CA ALA A 31 42.53 21.82 8.00
C ALA A 31 41.78 20.50 8.23
N ILE A 32 41.35 19.82 7.16
CA ILE A 32 40.67 18.52 7.24
C ILE A 32 41.61 17.46 7.82
N GLN A 33 42.87 17.37 7.37
CA GLN A 33 43.83 16.41 7.93
C GLN A 33 44.07 16.63 9.43
N THR A 34 44.11 17.90 9.86
CA THR A 34 44.26 18.26 11.27
C THR A 34 43.01 17.89 12.06
N ALA A 35 41.81 18.17 11.53
CA ALA A 35 40.54 17.77 12.13
C ALA A 35 40.45 16.25 12.29
N GLU A 36 40.84 15.48 11.27
CA GLU A 36 40.86 14.01 11.32
C GLU A 36 41.90 13.45 12.31
N ARG A 37 43.04 14.12 12.47
CA ARG A 37 44.04 13.75 13.49
C ARG A 37 43.52 14.01 14.90
N LEU A 38 42.87 15.16 15.13
CA LEU A 38 42.24 15.49 16.41
C LEU A 38 41.14 14.49 16.77
N LEU A 39 40.38 14.03 15.77
CA LEU A 39 39.33 13.04 15.96
C LEU A 39 39.84 11.65 16.40
N LYS A 40 41.16 11.39 16.34
CA LYS A 40 41.78 10.18 16.93
C LYS A 40 42.01 10.30 18.44
N ASP A 41 41.86 11.49 19.03
CA ASP A 41 41.84 11.68 20.48
C ASP A 41 40.42 11.40 21.00
N ASN A 42 40.29 10.36 21.82
CA ASN A 42 39.01 9.88 22.35
C ASN A 42 38.29 10.89 23.29
N ARG A 43 38.89 12.06 23.56
CA ARG A 43 38.25 13.13 24.36
C ARG A 43 37.46 14.14 23.52
N ILE A 44 37.60 14.10 22.20
CA ILE A 44 36.97 15.06 21.28
C ILE A 44 35.67 14.49 20.73
N GLU A 45 34.53 15.09 21.09
CA GLU A 45 33.21 14.58 20.72
C GLU A 45 32.90 14.80 19.24
N MET A 46 33.23 15.99 18.72
CA MET A 46 33.07 16.33 17.30
C MET A 46 34.19 17.27 16.86
N VAL A 47 34.49 17.25 15.57
CA VAL A 47 35.32 18.27 14.91
C VAL A 47 34.56 18.85 13.72
N ARG A 48 34.80 20.11 13.42
CA ARG A 48 34.37 20.74 12.18
C ARG A 48 35.44 21.67 11.63
N VAL A 49 35.41 21.89 10.32
CA VAL A 49 36.23 22.88 9.63
C VAL A 49 35.30 23.94 9.06
N ILE A 50 35.55 25.20 9.40
CA ILE A 50 34.82 26.36 8.91
C ILE A 50 35.71 27.11 7.94
N ARG A 51 35.22 27.31 6.71
CA ARG A 51 35.82 28.23 5.75
C ARG A 51 35.32 29.64 6.03
N ILE A 52 36.24 30.56 6.30
CA ILE A 52 36.00 31.97 6.55
C ILE A 52 36.46 32.77 5.32
N ALA A 53 35.51 33.41 4.67
CA ALA A 53 35.75 34.39 3.61
C ALA A 53 35.19 35.75 4.02
N LYS A 54 35.57 36.82 3.30
CA LYS A 54 35.34 38.24 3.67
C LYS A 54 33.90 38.59 4.10
N TRP A 55 32.89 37.81 3.67
CA TRP A 55 31.47 38.02 3.97
C TRP A 55 30.68 36.72 4.25
N SER A 56 31.35 35.59 4.48
CA SER A 56 30.65 34.30 4.67
C SER A 56 31.46 33.31 5.47
N GLU A 57 30.81 32.61 6.39
CA GLU A 57 31.33 31.45 7.09
C GLU A 57 30.53 30.21 6.68
N ARG A 58 31.22 29.14 6.28
CA ARG A 58 30.58 27.88 5.89
C ARG A 58 31.33 26.70 6.48
N VAL A 59 30.62 25.77 7.10
CA VAL A 59 31.18 24.47 7.50
C VAL A 59 31.45 23.65 6.24
N VAL A 60 32.72 23.27 6.02
CA VAL A 60 33.17 22.48 4.87
C VAL A 60 33.44 21.02 5.23
N PHE A 61 33.64 20.73 6.51
CA PHE A 61 33.85 19.38 7.03
C PHE A 61 33.29 19.30 8.44
N GLU A 62 32.57 18.23 8.78
CA GLU A 62 32.12 17.94 10.14
C GLU A 62 32.10 16.42 10.36
N LYS A 63 32.62 15.97 11.50
CA LYS A 63 32.71 14.55 11.82
C LYS A 63 32.64 14.34 13.33
N LYS A 64 31.85 13.36 13.76
CA LYS A 64 31.76 12.93 15.17
C LYS A 64 32.89 11.95 15.49
N GLY A 65 33.52 12.09 16.65
CA GLY A 65 34.51 11.15 17.16
C GLY A 65 33.93 9.76 17.40
N VAL A 66 34.80 8.74 17.43
CA VAL A 66 34.44 7.43 17.96
C VAL A 66 34.30 7.61 19.48
N GLU A 67 33.12 7.34 20.02
CA GLU A 67 32.91 7.43 21.47
C GLU A 67 33.96 6.55 22.18
N PRO A 68 34.73 7.07 23.16
CA PRO A 68 35.54 6.22 24.02
C PRO A 68 34.67 5.08 24.56
N ALA A 69 35.27 3.93 24.86
CA ALA A 69 34.60 2.89 25.64
C ALA A 69 34.18 3.47 26.99
N GLY A 70 32.99 4.06 27.01
CA GLY A 70 32.51 4.94 28.05
C GLY A 70 31.76 4.16 29.11
N ASN A 71 31.74 4.72 30.32
CA ASN A 71 30.72 4.42 31.31
C ASN A 71 29.35 4.32 30.62
N ASP A 72 28.54 3.35 31.04
CA ASP A 72 27.17 3.24 30.54
C ASP A 72 26.46 4.58 30.71
N ARG A 73 25.85 5.07 29.63
CA ARG A 73 25.08 6.32 29.61
C ARG A 73 23.70 6.04 29.03
N ILE A 74 22.71 6.82 29.48
CA ILE A 74 21.40 6.80 28.85
C ILE A 74 21.46 7.46 27.48
N ASN A 75 20.64 6.96 26.55
CA ASN A 75 20.47 7.54 25.24
C ASN A 75 19.34 8.60 25.24
N PRO A 76 19.43 9.63 24.39
CA PRO A 76 18.38 10.65 24.32
C PRO A 76 17.06 10.04 23.83
N ILE A 77 15.97 10.49 24.45
CA ILE A 77 14.59 10.17 24.09
C ILE A 77 13.73 11.44 24.15
N ASP A 78 12.71 11.48 23.29
CA ASP A 78 11.86 12.68 23.10
C ASP A 78 10.43 12.47 23.60
N GLN A 79 10.00 11.22 23.75
CA GLN A 79 8.66 10.84 24.20
C GLN A 79 8.74 9.60 25.08
N ALA A 80 7.80 9.48 26.02
CA ALA A 80 7.65 8.32 26.89
C ALA A 80 6.16 8.03 27.13
N PRO A 81 5.70 6.77 27.03
CA PRO A 81 4.36 6.40 27.46
C PRO A 81 4.25 6.56 28.98
N VAL A 82 3.16 7.16 29.45
CA VAL A 82 2.94 7.36 30.89
C VAL A 82 2.66 6.00 31.53
N CYS A 83 3.27 5.75 32.69
CA CYS A 83 3.02 4.54 33.48
C CYS A 83 2.30 4.89 34.78
N GLU A 84 1.10 4.35 34.96
CA GLU A 84 0.30 4.49 36.19
C GLU A 84 0.47 3.27 37.11
N ASP A 85 0.73 2.10 36.54
CA ASP A 85 0.95 0.84 37.25
C ASP A 85 2.10 0.00 36.65
N ALA A 86 2.30 -1.20 37.19
CA ALA A 86 3.36 -2.08 36.72
C ALA A 86 2.98 -2.73 35.38
N TYR A 87 1.69 -2.85 35.07
CA TYR A 87 1.21 -3.31 33.77
C TYR A 87 1.68 -2.37 32.64
N ASP A 88 1.57 -1.05 32.86
CA ASP A 88 2.05 -0.04 31.92
C ASP A 88 3.58 -0.08 31.74
N LEU A 89 4.32 -0.27 32.84
CA LEU A 89 5.79 -0.40 32.80
C LEU A 89 6.22 -1.63 31.98
N LEU A 90 5.46 -2.73 32.07
CA LEU A 90 5.69 -3.99 31.35
C LEU A 90 5.01 -4.02 29.96
N SER A 91 4.45 -2.90 29.50
CA SER A 91 3.84 -2.79 28.18
C SER A 91 4.90 -2.86 27.06
N SER A 92 4.48 -3.22 25.85
CA SER A 92 5.37 -3.28 24.69
C SER A 92 5.99 -1.92 24.34
N THR A 93 5.23 -0.83 24.49
CA THR A 93 5.71 0.54 24.24
C THR A 93 6.75 0.97 25.28
N SER A 94 6.54 0.64 26.55
CA SER A 94 7.51 0.89 27.63
C SER A 94 8.79 0.08 27.42
N LYS A 95 8.70 -1.20 27.05
CA LYS A 95 9.88 -2.04 26.76
C LYS A 95 10.69 -1.53 25.57
N LEU A 96 10.05 -1.07 24.50
CA LEU A 96 10.75 -0.39 23.39
C LEU A 96 11.46 0.89 23.85
N LEU A 97 10.85 1.67 24.74
CA LEU A 97 11.51 2.84 25.33
C LEU A 97 12.71 2.45 26.20
N ILE A 98 12.56 1.42 27.05
CA ILE A 98 13.65 0.87 27.88
C ILE A 98 14.81 0.43 26.99
N GLY A 99 14.52 -0.25 25.88
CA GLY A 99 15.52 -0.63 24.87
C GLY A 99 16.25 0.56 24.26
N ARG A 100 15.55 1.66 23.99
CA ARG A 100 16.15 2.88 23.45
C ARG A 100 16.99 3.60 24.50
N ILE A 101 16.47 3.84 25.70
CA ILE A 101 17.16 4.62 26.74
C ILE A 101 18.41 3.89 27.25
N PHE A 102 18.34 2.57 27.44
CA PHE A 102 19.47 1.75 27.87
C PHE A 102 20.26 1.10 26.72
N ARG A 103 20.11 1.58 25.48
CA ARG A 103 20.74 0.95 24.30
C ARG A 103 22.24 0.68 24.50
N SER A 104 23.00 1.68 24.95
CA SER A 104 24.45 1.54 25.15
C SER A 104 24.84 0.53 26.23
N TYR A 105 23.94 0.26 27.17
CA TYR A 105 24.11 -0.75 28.21
C TYR A 105 23.72 -2.15 27.71
N LEU A 106 22.54 -2.27 27.08
CA LEU A 106 21.98 -3.54 26.60
C LEU A 106 22.81 -4.19 25.48
N THR A 107 23.32 -3.36 24.57
CA THR A 107 24.04 -3.85 23.38
C THR A 107 25.37 -4.53 23.71
N LYS A 108 26.03 -4.18 24.82
CA LYS A 108 27.31 -4.78 25.24
C LYS A 108 27.19 -6.29 25.49
N ASP A 109 26.06 -6.70 26.07
CA ASP A 109 25.83 -8.06 26.54
C ASP A 109 24.77 -8.80 25.71
N GLY A 110 24.28 -8.20 24.61
CA GLY A 110 23.25 -8.82 23.77
C GLY A 110 21.90 -9.02 24.47
N VAL A 111 21.58 -8.17 25.45
CA VAL A 111 20.41 -8.33 26.34
C VAL A 111 19.20 -7.57 25.77
N THR A 112 18.04 -8.22 25.70
CA THR A 112 16.76 -7.56 25.34
C THR A 112 16.17 -6.79 26.54
N PRO A 113 15.29 -5.80 26.30
CA PRO A 113 14.49 -5.18 27.37
C PRO A 113 13.70 -6.22 28.19
N THR A 114 13.14 -7.24 27.53
CA THR A 114 12.47 -8.36 28.21
C THR A 114 13.43 -9.12 29.13
N GLU A 115 14.64 -9.47 28.71
CA GLU A 115 15.64 -10.07 29.61
C GLU A 115 16.04 -9.13 30.75
N LEU A 116 16.22 -7.85 30.48
CA LEU A 116 16.64 -6.86 31.48
C LEU A 116 15.67 -6.75 32.65
N ILE A 117 14.37 -6.64 32.37
CA ILE A 117 13.36 -6.34 33.39
C ILE A 117 12.77 -7.58 34.06
N HIS A 118 12.86 -8.75 33.41
CA HIS A 118 12.30 -9.98 33.95
C HIS A 118 13.34 -10.90 34.59
N LEU A 119 14.62 -10.86 34.19
CA LEU A 119 15.64 -11.73 34.80
C LEU A 119 16.29 -11.06 36.02
N PRO A 120 16.33 -11.75 37.19
CA PRO A 120 16.82 -11.17 38.45
C PRO A 120 18.25 -10.64 38.33
N ASN A 121 19.12 -11.36 37.62
CA ASN A 121 20.54 -10.99 37.50
C ASN A 121 20.74 -9.67 36.74
N HIS A 122 20.06 -9.46 35.61
CA HIS A 122 20.19 -8.22 34.85
C HIS A 122 19.61 -7.03 35.61
N LEU A 123 18.46 -7.22 36.25
CA LEU A 123 17.80 -6.17 36.99
C LEU A 123 18.61 -5.75 38.23
N ARG A 124 19.18 -6.70 38.98
CA ARG A 124 20.10 -6.40 40.10
C ARG A 124 21.36 -5.66 39.66
N VAL A 125 21.90 -5.95 38.47
CA VAL A 125 23.07 -5.21 37.94
C VAL A 125 22.68 -3.78 37.59
N LEU A 126 21.53 -3.57 36.93
CA LEU A 126 21.04 -2.24 36.60
C LEU A 126 20.83 -1.39 37.86
N PHE A 127 20.15 -1.93 38.87
CA PHE A 127 19.90 -1.23 40.14
C PHE A 127 21.17 -0.93 40.94
N ARG A 128 22.26 -1.68 40.77
CA ARG A 128 23.56 -1.36 41.38
C ARG A 128 24.29 -0.22 40.66
N LYS A 129 23.89 0.10 39.42
CA LYS A 129 24.40 1.25 38.67
C LYS A 129 23.51 2.46 38.97
N ASP A 130 23.53 2.93 40.22
CA ASP A 130 22.67 4.00 40.73
C ASP A 130 22.65 5.24 39.82
N ASP A 131 23.80 5.64 39.28
CA ASP A 131 23.90 6.80 38.38
C ASP A 131 23.11 6.60 37.08
N LEU A 132 23.29 5.46 36.40
CA LEU A 132 22.61 5.14 35.15
C LEU A 132 21.09 5.00 35.36
N TYR A 133 20.70 4.31 36.44
CA TYR A 133 19.30 4.09 36.80
C TYR A 133 18.59 5.42 37.13
N ASN A 134 19.19 6.26 37.98
CA ASN A 134 18.61 7.54 38.37
C ASN A 134 18.52 8.53 37.20
N GLN A 135 19.53 8.56 36.32
CA GLN A 135 19.47 9.37 35.09
C GLN A 135 18.28 8.95 34.21
N ALA A 136 18.04 7.64 34.07
CA ALA A 136 16.90 7.13 33.29
C ALA A 136 15.56 7.57 33.92
N LEU A 137 15.39 7.39 35.23
CA LEU A 137 14.18 7.82 35.94
C LEU A 137 13.92 9.32 35.82
N GLN A 138 14.95 10.15 36.00
CA GLN A 138 14.83 11.61 35.85
C GLN A 138 14.44 12.00 34.43
N LYS A 139 15.01 11.33 33.41
CA LYS A 139 14.66 11.61 32.02
C LYS A 139 13.22 11.23 31.70
N VAL A 140 12.77 10.05 32.10
CA VAL A 140 11.40 9.55 31.84
C VAL A 140 10.37 10.37 32.62
N SER A 141 10.60 10.65 33.90
CA SER A 141 9.72 11.49 34.72
C SER A 141 9.54 12.90 34.13
N SER A 142 10.60 13.50 33.58
CA SER A 142 10.50 14.80 32.89
C SER A 142 9.59 14.76 31.66
N LEU A 143 9.53 13.63 30.96
CA LEU A 143 8.65 13.44 29.80
C LEU A 143 7.20 13.15 30.23
N HIS A 144 7.00 12.38 31.31
CA HIS A 144 5.67 12.16 31.89
C HIS A 144 5.06 13.47 32.41
N ALA A 145 5.87 14.32 33.04
CA ALA A 145 5.46 15.65 33.47
C ALA A 145 4.97 16.51 32.30
N LYS A 146 5.69 16.50 31.17
CA LYS A 146 5.27 17.20 29.95
C LYS A 146 3.96 16.66 29.37
N ALA A 147 3.75 15.34 29.42
CA ALA A 147 2.55 14.71 28.88
C ALA A 147 1.31 14.92 29.75
N THR A 148 1.47 14.96 31.07
CA THR A 148 0.36 14.99 32.05
C THR A 148 0.10 16.36 32.67
N GLY A 149 1.05 17.28 32.57
CA GLY A 149 1.01 18.57 33.25
C GLY A 149 1.30 18.53 34.76
N LYS A 150 1.61 17.36 35.33
CA LYS A 150 1.97 17.21 36.76
C LYS A 150 3.46 17.48 37.02
N ALA A 151 3.82 17.66 38.29
CA ALA A 151 5.21 17.90 38.69
C ALA A 151 6.13 16.69 38.39
N PRO A 152 7.38 16.91 37.90
CA PRO A 152 8.32 15.82 37.61
C PRO A 152 8.62 14.91 38.81
N ILE A 153 8.64 15.46 40.03
CA ILE A 153 8.96 14.68 41.23
C ILE A 153 7.91 13.59 41.53
N GLU A 154 6.62 13.88 41.30
CA GLU A 154 5.53 12.91 41.49
C GLU A 154 5.69 11.71 40.56
N HIS A 155 6.10 11.97 39.31
CA HIS A 155 6.37 10.91 38.33
C HIS A 155 7.65 10.14 38.64
N LEU A 156 8.67 10.81 39.17
CA LEU A 156 9.92 10.16 39.57
C LEU A 156 9.68 9.15 40.69
N ASP A 157 8.99 9.57 41.77
CA ASP A 157 8.69 8.71 42.92
C ASP A 157 7.83 7.52 42.49
N LYS A 158 6.82 7.77 41.64
CA LYS A 158 5.95 6.73 41.11
C LYS A 158 6.73 5.72 40.25
N LEU A 159 7.58 6.19 39.34
CA LEU A 159 8.39 5.31 38.49
C LEU A 159 9.37 4.46 39.30
N ASP A 160 10.03 5.04 40.31
CA ASP A 160 10.92 4.30 41.20
C ASP A 160 10.16 3.23 42.00
N GLN A 161 8.95 3.56 42.50
CA GLN A 161 8.08 2.60 43.17
C GLN A 161 7.74 1.41 42.26
N LEU A 162 7.32 1.67 41.02
CA LEU A 162 6.97 0.63 40.05
C LEU A 162 8.18 -0.24 39.68
N ALA A 163 9.34 0.38 39.46
CA ALA A 163 10.56 -0.35 39.15
C ALA A 163 11.01 -1.24 40.32
N ARG A 164 10.91 -0.74 41.57
CA ARG A 164 11.19 -1.54 42.78
C ARG A 164 10.20 -2.67 42.98
N GLN A 165 8.93 -2.47 42.65
CA GLN A 165 7.91 -3.51 42.68
C GLN A 165 8.27 -4.64 41.70
N VAL A 166 8.58 -4.33 40.44
CA VAL A 166 9.05 -5.32 39.46
C VAL A 166 10.33 -6.02 39.92
N LYS A 167 11.26 -5.28 40.53
CA LYS A 167 12.46 -5.87 41.12
C LYS A 167 12.14 -6.84 42.25
N SER A 168 11.20 -6.51 43.13
CA SER A 168 10.81 -7.40 44.23
C SER A 168 10.23 -8.72 43.72
N TRP A 169 9.46 -8.68 42.62
CA TRP A 169 8.97 -9.88 41.95
C TRP A 169 10.10 -10.71 41.34
N ALA A 170 11.06 -10.06 40.69
CA ALA A 170 12.24 -10.76 40.15
C ALA A 170 13.11 -11.36 41.27
N ASP A 171 13.16 -10.75 42.45
CA ASP A 171 13.95 -11.27 43.57
C ASP A 171 13.31 -12.48 44.27
N ASP A 172 12.01 -12.73 44.10
CA ASP A 172 11.34 -13.93 44.64
C ASP A 172 11.59 -15.17 43.74
N GLU A 173 12.85 -15.59 43.68
CA GLU A 173 13.27 -16.74 42.88
C GLU A 173 12.59 -18.04 43.35
N LYS A 174 12.17 -18.12 44.62
CA LYS A 174 11.48 -19.29 45.17
C LYS A 174 10.08 -19.43 44.56
N GLU A 175 9.34 -18.33 44.47
CA GLU A 175 8.05 -18.32 43.81
C GLU A 175 8.22 -18.62 42.31
N LEU A 176 9.18 -17.97 41.64
CA LEU A 176 9.41 -18.15 40.20
C LEU A 176 9.91 -19.56 39.81
N ALA A 177 10.53 -20.30 40.72
CA ALA A 177 11.12 -21.61 40.45
C ALA A 177 10.10 -22.63 39.91
N HIS A 178 8.85 -22.60 40.38
CA HIS A 178 7.86 -23.58 39.94
C HIS A 178 7.39 -23.35 38.49
N TYR A 179 7.34 -22.10 38.05
CA TYR A 179 7.04 -21.74 36.65
C TYR A 179 8.19 -22.17 35.73
N LEU A 180 9.44 -21.94 36.17
CA LEU A 180 10.62 -22.36 35.43
C LEU A 180 10.71 -23.89 35.31
N HIS A 181 10.43 -24.61 36.40
CA HIS A 181 10.37 -26.07 36.38
C HIS A 181 9.32 -26.58 35.39
N THR A 182 8.14 -25.95 35.36
CA THR A 182 7.08 -26.31 34.40
C THR A 182 7.50 -26.00 32.96
N LEU A 183 8.18 -24.87 32.72
CA LEU A 183 8.74 -24.52 31.42
C LEU A 183 9.75 -25.58 30.94
N GLN A 184 10.61 -26.06 31.83
CA GLN A 184 11.64 -27.06 31.52
C GLN A 184 11.06 -28.46 31.27
N GLU A 185 10.10 -28.88 32.09
CA GLU A 185 9.54 -30.25 32.03
C GLU A 185 8.42 -30.40 30.99
N LYS A 186 7.58 -29.37 30.83
CA LYS A 186 6.35 -29.43 30.00
C LYS A 186 6.34 -28.46 28.83
N GLY A 187 7.25 -27.48 28.80
CA GLY A 187 7.34 -26.50 27.74
C GLY A 187 6.49 -25.24 27.97
N MET A 188 6.56 -24.31 27.01
CA MET A 188 6.01 -22.96 27.16
C MET A 188 4.49 -22.92 27.30
N ALA A 189 3.75 -23.75 26.54
CA ALA A 189 2.29 -23.73 26.55
C ALA A 189 1.73 -24.09 27.94
N ASP A 190 2.23 -25.17 28.55
CA ASP A 190 1.84 -25.58 29.90
C ASP A 190 2.29 -24.59 30.97
N ALA A 191 3.50 -24.03 30.85
CA ALA A 191 3.99 -23.02 31.78
C ALA A 191 3.11 -21.76 31.76
N HIS A 192 2.74 -21.27 30.58
CA HIS A 192 1.86 -20.11 30.43
C HIS A 192 0.43 -20.42 30.89
N ALA A 193 -0.12 -21.60 30.58
CA ALA A 193 -1.44 -22.01 31.04
C ALA A 193 -1.54 -22.04 32.58
N SER A 194 -0.45 -22.38 33.28
CA SER A 194 -0.40 -22.37 34.75
C SER A 194 -0.62 -20.98 35.37
N LEU A 195 -0.37 -19.90 34.60
CA LEU A 195 -0.50 -18.52 35.05
C LEU A 195 -1.95 -18.08 35.25
N VAL A 196 -2.93 -18.87 34.78
CA VAL A 196 -4.36 -18.60 35.00
C VAL A 196 -4.73 -18.50 36.48
N THR A 197 -3.93 -19.13 37.34
CA THR A 197 -4.07 -19.12 38.81
C THR A 197 -3.68 -17.81 39.47
N ILE A 198 -2.93 -16.94 38.78
CA ILE A 198 -2.46 -15.66 39.33
C ILE A 198 -3.58 -14.63 39.18
N GLU A 199 -4.19 -14.16 40.27
CA GLU A 199 -5.25 -13.15 40.19
C GLU A 199 -4.73 -11.77 39.75
N MET A 200 -3.59 -11.33 40.29
CA MET A 200 -3.00 -10.01 40.02
C MET A 200 -2.50 -9.91 38.57
N ALA A 201 -3.15 -9.08 37.75
CA ALA A 201 -2.86 -8.95 36.31
C ALA A 201 -1.42 -8.51 36.02
N ASP A 202 -0.91 -7.52 36.75
CA ASP A 202 0.45 -6.98 36.57
C ASP A 202 1.52 -8.05 36.85
N TYR A 203 1.32 -8.81 37.93
CA TYR A 203 2.23 -9.89 38.30
C TYR A 203 2.14 -11.05 37.31
N ARG A 204 0.93 -11.40 36.85
CA ARG A 204 0.75 -12.40 35.78
C ARG A 204 1.52 -12.01 34.52
N ARG A 205 1.43 -10.74 34.10
CA ARG A 205 2.19 -10.18 32.97
C ARG A 205 3.70 -10.24 33.22
N PHE A 206 4.14 -9.95 34.44
CA PHE A 206 5.54 -10.12 34.84
C PHE A 206 6.01 -11.56 34.66
N VAL A 207 5.26 -12.56 35.16
CA VAL A 207 5.62 -13.97 35.04
C VAL A 207 5.59 -14.44 33.59
N SER A 208 4.63 -13.99 32.76
CA SER A 208 4.62 -14.27 31.32
C SER A 208 5.91 -13.79 30.64
N GLY A 209 6.35 -12.57 30.93
CA GLY A 209 7.62 -12.05 30.40
C GLY A 209 8.86 -12.77 30.98
N TYR A 210 8.80 -13.26 32.23
CA TYR A 210 9.85 -14.09 32.82
C TYR A 210 10.02 -15.43 32.11
N LEU A 211 8.92 -16.08 31.71
CA LEU A 211 8.96 -17.30 30.91
C LEU A 211 9.62 -17.05 29.54
N ILE A 212 9.24 -15.96 28.86
CA ILE A 212 9.83 -15.55 27.57
C ILE A 212 11.32 -15.25 27.72
N ALA A 213 11.70 -14.47 28.74
CA ALA A 213 13.09 -14.15 29.01
C ALA A 213 13.93 -15.42 29.24
N ASN A 214 13.41 -16.40 29.98
CA ASN A 214 14.10 -17.68 30.20
C ASN A 214 14.16 -18.56 28.95
N HIS A 215 13.25 -18.39 27.99
CA HIS A 215 13.29 -19.11 26.73
C HIS A 215 14.39 -18.57 25.78
N ILE A 216 14.70 -17.27 25.85
CA ILE A 216 15.67 -16.61 24.95
C ILE A 216 17.06 -16.38 25.56
N LYS A 217 17.21 -16.48 26.89
CA LYS A 217 18.47 -16.16 27.59
C LYS A 217 19.69 -16.91 27.10
N ASP A 218 19.51 -18.14 26.62
CA ASP A 218 20.58 -19.01 26.13
C ASP A 218 20.88 -18.79 24.63
N GLY A 219 20.25 -17.78 24.02
CA GLY A 219 20.49 -17.39 22.63
C GLY A 219 21.88 -16.79 22.43
N THR A 220 22.59 -17.28 21.42
CA THR A 220 24.00 -16.95 21.15
C THR A 220 24.20 -15.73 20.24
N SER A 221 23.16 -15.29 19.55
CA SER A 221 23.13 -14.12 18.66
C SER A 221 21.75 -13.47 18.61
N TRP A 222 21.62 -12.29 18.00
CA TRP A 222 20.30 -11.68 17.81
C TRP A 222 19.43 -12.50 16.86
N GLU A 223 20.04 -13.09 15.83
CA GLU A 223 19.37 -13.99 14.90
C GLU A 223 18.81 -15.24 15.60
N ASP A 224 19.59 -15.89 16.48
CA ASP A 224 19.17 -17.06 17.27
C ASP A 224 17.99 -16.71 18.18
N LYS A 225 18.06 -15.56 18.87
CA LYS A 225 16.95 -15.08 19.70
C LYS A 225 15.68 -14.80 18.90
N ILE A 226 15.79 -14.23 17.70
CA ILE A 226 14.64 -14.04 16.80
C ILE A 226 14.09 -15.39 16.36
N GLU A 227 14.95 -16.32 15.92
CA GLU A 227 14.53 -17.63 15.45
C GLU A 227 13.75 -18.40 16.53
N ARG A 228 14.26 -18.42 17.77
CA ARG A 228 13.57 -19.00 18.93
C ARG A 228 12.17 -18.40 19.13
N MET A 229 12.03 -17.09 19.02
CA MET A 229 10.73 -16.42 19.15
C MET A 229 9.77 -16.72 18.01
N LEU A 230 10.28 -16.78 16.78
CA LEU A 230 9.45 -17.14 15.63
C LEU A 230 8.98 -18.59 15.71
N ASP A 231 9.86 -19.51 16.10
CA ASP A 231 9.52 -20.93 16.28
C ASP A 231 8.54 -21.11 17.45
N LEU A 232 8.73 -20.37 18.55
CA LEU A 232 7.79 -20.35 19.67
C LEU A 232 6.40 -19.87 19.25
N GLY A 233 6.33 -18.77 18.49
CA GLY A 233 5.07 -18.27 17.95
C GLY A 233 4.45 -19.24 16.95
N ALA A 234 5.24 -19.91 16.10
CA ALA A 234 4.73 -20.86 15.11
C ALA A 234 4.05 -22.08 15.74
N GLY A 235 4.65 -22.60 16.82
CA GLY A 235 4.26 -23.86 17.44
C GLY A 235 3.13 -23.75 18.45
N ASN A 236 2.69 -22.54 18.80
CA ASN A 236 1.72 -22.33 19.86
C ASN A 236 0.34 -21.92 19.34
N ARG A 237 -0.73 -22.35 20.03
CA ARG A 237 -2.11 -21.91 19.77
C ARG A 237 -2.55 -20.78 20.70
N ASP A 238 -1.74 -20.46 21.69
CA ASP A 238 -1.98 -19.39 22.64
C ASP A 238 -1.62 -18.03 22.01
N SER A 239 -2.64 -17.20 21.77
CA SER A 239 -2.49 -15.88 21.19
C SER A 239 -1.66 -14.92 22.05
N GLU A 240 -1.60 -15.13 23.37
CA GLU A 240 -0.79 -14.30 24.26
C GLU A 240 0.70 -14.61 24.08
N ILE A 241 1.07 -15.88 23.94
CA ILE A 241 2.44 -16.29 23.63
C ILE A 241 2.87 -15.76 22.26
N GLU A 242 2.01 -15.85 21.24
CA GLU A 242 2.30 -15.26 19.92
C GLU A 242 2.54 -13.75 20.02
N THR A 243 1.72 -13.05 20.80
CA THR A 243 1.84 -11.61 21.02
C THR A 243 3.13 -11.26 21.75
N LEU A 244 3.51 -12.02 22.78
CA LEU A 244 4.76 -11.82 23.53
C LEU A 244 6.00 -12.12 22.67
N ALA A 245 5.93 -13.13 21.81
CA ALA A 245 6.99 -13.41 20.84
C ALA A 245 7.14 -12.26 19.84
N ASP A 246 6.04 -11.75 19.27
CA ASP A 246 6.05 -10.57 18.38
C ASP A 246 6.64 -9.33 19.08
N GLN A 247 6.25 -9.06 20.33
CA GLN A 247 6.83 -7.96 21.12
C GLN A 247 8.35 -8.10 21.29
N THR A 248 8.81 -9.30 21.62
CA THR A 248 10.23 -9.57 21.86
C THR A 248 11.06 -9.45 20.58
N VAL A 249 10.54 -9.94 19.45
CA VAL A 249 11.16 -9.73 18.14
C VAL A 249 11.19 -8.24 17.80
N ALA A 250 10.13 -7.49 18.09
CA ALA A 250 10.09 -6.04 17.86
C ALA A 250 11.11 -5.29 18.72
N GLU A 251 11.36 -5.73 19.96
CA GLU A 251 12.40 -5.19 20.83
C GLU A 251 13.81 -5.41 20.25
N ILE A 252 14.08 -6.62 19.74
CA ILE A 252 15.34 -6.93 19.06
C ILE A 252 15.50 -6.05 17.82
N LEU A 253 14.46 -5.97 16.97
CA LEU A 253 14.50 -5.22 15.72
C LEU A 253 14.50 -3.69 15.92
N ASP A 254 14.19 -3.13 17.10
CA ASP A 254 14.39 -1.69 17.36
C ASP A 254 15.88 -1.35 17.64
N ASN A 255 16.73 -2.36 17.85
CA ASN A 255 18.18 -2.20 18.03
C ASN A 255 18.91 -2.10 16.67
N PRO A 256 19.61 -0.99 16.37
CA PRO A 256 20.36 -0.84 15.11
C PRO A 256 21.44 -1.90 14.88
N GLN A 257 22.08 -2.40 15.94
CA GLN A 257 23.09 -3.46 15.81
C GLN A 257 22.44 -4.78 15.41
N ALA A 258 21.33 -5.15 16.06
CA ALA A 258 20.59 -6.35 15.71
C ALA A 258 20.05 -6.28 14.28
N ILE A 259 19.53 -5.13 13.84
CA ILE A 259 19.15 -4.94 12.43
C ILE A 259 20.34 -5.18 11.50
N THR A 260 21.49 -4.60 11.80
CA THR A 260 22.67 -4.71 10.94
C THR A 260 23.18 -6.14 10.85
N GLU A 261 23.10 -6.89 11.96
CA GLU A 261 23.38 -8.33 12.00
C GLU A 261 22.40 -9.08 11.10
N VAL A 262 21.09 -8.92 11.34
CA VAL A 262 20.01 -9.66 10.67
C VAL A 262 19.92 -9.39 9.16
N ILE A 263 20.03 -8.14 8.74
CA ILE A 263 19.96 -7.80 7.30
C ILE A 263 21.30 -7.97 6.60
N GLY A 264 22.40 -8.09 7.35
CA GLY A 264 23.76 -8.11 6.84
C GLY A 264 24.23 -6.77 6.27
N PRO A 265 25.49 -6.70 5.79
CA PRO A 265 26.08 -5.47 5.27
C PRO A 265 25.35 -4.97 4.02
N GLN A 266 24.98 -3.68 4.04
CA GLN A 266 24.30 -3.02 2.93
C GLN A 266 25.22 -2.01 2.25
N ARG A 267 25.02 -1.82 0.94
CA ARG A 267 25.82 -0.88 0.13
C ARG A 267 25.71 0.55 0.65
N ASP A 268 24.48 0.94 0.95
CA ASP A 268 24.05 2.27 1.36
C ASP A 268 22.72 2.19 2.14
N LEU A 269 22.26 3.34 2.64
CA LEU A 269 21.03 3.43 3.43
C LEU A 269 19.79 3.08 2.59
N ALA A 270 19.77 3.45 1.31
CA ALA A 270 18.65 3.12 0.41
C ALA A 270 18.44 1.60 0.31
N SER A 271 19.52 0.85 0.08
CA SER A 271 19.49 -0.61 0.01
C SER A 271 18.98 -1.24 1.31
N ALA A 272 19.41 -0.70 2.46
CA ALA A 272 18.92 -1.16 3.76
C ALA A 272 17.42 -0.89 3.95
N LEU A 273 16.93 0.29 3.56
CA LEU A 273 15.51 0.63 3.64
C LEU A 273 14.67 -0.26 2.71
N GLU A 274 15.13 -0.57 1.51
CA GLU A 274 14.43 -1.47 0.59
C GLU A 274 14.25 -2.88 1.20
N VAL A 275 15.28 -3.43 1.86
CA VAL A 275 15.15 -4.72 2.57
C VAL A 275 14.08 -4.64 3.65
N LEU A 276 14.12 -3.60 4.49
CA LEU A 276 13.14 -3.42 5.56
C LEU A 276 11.70 -3.24 5.03
N ILE A 277 11.53 -2.48 3.95
CA ILE A 277 10.23 -2.27 3.30
C ILE A 277 9.68 -3.59 2.74
N ASN A 278 10.52 -4.39 2.09
CA ASN A 278 10.11 -5.70 1.57
C ASN A 278 9.75 -6.68 2.70
N LEU A 279 10.44 -6.64 3.83
CA LEU A 279 10.04 -7.38 5.03
C LEU A 279 8.67 -6.92 5.55
N ILE A 280 8.47 -5.61 5.69
CA ILE A 280 7.18 -5.03 6.10
C ILE A 280 6.04 -5.45 5.15
N LYS A 281 6.30 -5.66 3.86
CA LYS A 281 5.31 -6.16 2.89
C LYS A 281 5.10 -7.67 2.94
N GLY A 282 6.01 -8.40 3.57
CA GLY A 282 6.08 -9.86 3.46
C GLY A 282 6.54 -10.34 2.07
N SER A 283 7.17 -9.48 1.28
CA SER A 283 7.62 -9.74 -0.09
C SER A 283 9.13 -9.88 -0.22
N PHE A 284 9.85 -10.06 0.89
CA PHE A 284 11.29 -10.29 0.86
C PHE A 284 11.59 -11.66 0.25
N THR A 285 12.53 -11.67 -0.70
CA THR A 285 13.00 -12.87 -1.39
C THR A 285 14.48 -13.10 -1.09
N GLU A 286 14.81 -14.28 -0.58
CA GLU A 286 16.19 -14.67 -0.33
C GLU A 286 17.01 -14.72 -1.62
N LYS A 287 18.27 -14.28 -1.53
CA LYS A 287 19.21 -14.40 -2.64
C LYS A 287 19.79 -15.83 -2.65
N PRO A 288 19.84 -16.53 -3.79
CA PRO A 288 20.30 -17.92 -3.86
C PRO A 288 21.68 -18.17 -3.24
N ASN A 289 22.59 -17.19 -3.34
CA ASN A 289 24.00 -17.31 -2.91
C ASN A 289 24.27 -16.71 -1.52
N THR A 290 23.26 -16.20 -0.83
CA THR A 290 23.39 -15.59 0.50
C THR A 290 22.10 -15.85 1.27
N PRO A 291 21.88 -17.09 1.75
CA PRO A 291 20.66 -17.45 2.45
C PRO A 291 20.53 -16.62 3.73
N GLN A 292 19.35 -16.08 3.96
CA GLN A 292 19.00 -15.28 5.13
C GLN A 292 17.73 -15.87 5.75
N PRO A 293 17.82 -17.06 6.37
CA PRO A 293 16.66 -17.86 6.74
C PRO A 293 15.75 -17.15 7.74
N VAL A 294 16.32 -16.38 8.67
CA VAL A 294 15.56 -15.57 9.63
C VAL A 294 14.73 -14.49 8.92
N LEU A 295 15.30 -13.80 7.93
CA LEU A 295 14.57 -12.82 7.13
C LEU A 295 13.47 -13.46 6.28
N GLY A 296 13.74 -14.62 5.68
CA GLY A 296 12.74 -15.40 4.96
C GLY A 296 11.60 -15.87 5.87
N LYS A 297 11.90 -16.30 7.10
CA LYS A 297 10.87 -16.61 8.13
C LYS A 297 10.06 -15.36 8.49
N LEU A 298 10.70 -14.25 8.86
CA LEU A 298 10.02 -12.98 9.19
C LEU A 298 9.07 -12.54 8.07
N SER A 299 9.56 -12.54 6.82
CA SER A 299 8.76 -12.16 5.66
C SER A 299 7.51 -13.03 5.49
N ARG A 300 7.64 -14.35 5.65
CA ARG A 300 6.49 -15.27 5.54
C ARG A 300 5.46 -15.04 6.64
N PHE A 301 5.88 -14.81 7.87
CA PHE A 301 4.97 -14.47 8.97
C PHE A 301 4.23 -13.16 8.71
N MET A 302 4.95 -12.13 8.27
CA MET A 302 4.36 -10.84 7.91
C MET A 302 3.42 -10.95 6.70
N ALA A 303 3.74 -11.77 5.70
CA ALA A 303 2.83 -12.05 4.57
C ALA A 303 1.54 -12.73 5.04
N GLY A 304 1.62 -13.59 6.06
CA GLY A 304 0.48 -14.26 6.69
C GLY A 304 -0.34 -13.41 7.65
N GLY A 305 -0.05 -12.11 7.80
CA GLY A 305 -0.76 -11.21 8.72
C GLY A 305 -0.41 -11.41 10.20
N ARG A 306 0.75 -12.02 10.49
CA ARG A 306 1.33 -12.14 11.84
C ARG A 306 2.42 -11.08 12.03
N LEU A 307 2.94 -10.96 13.25
CA LEU A 307 4.01 -10.03 13.61
C LEU A 307 3.65 -8.54 13.40
N GLU A 308 2.44 -8.14 13.80
CA GLU A 308 1.95 -6.78 13.60
C GLU A 308 2.72 -5.74 14.44
N ILE A 309 3.20 -6.11 15.63
CA ILE A 309 4.01 -5.23 16.49
C ILE A 309 5.38 -5.02 15.85
N CYS A 310 6.02 -6.08 15.34
CA CYS A 310 7.24 -5.98 14.54
C CYS A 310 7.04 -5.12 13.29
N ARG A 311 5.93 -5.32 12.55
CA ARG A 311 5.62 -4.52 11.35
C ARG A 311 5.54 -3.04 11.68
N HIS A 312 4.89 -2.69 12.78
CA HIS A 312 4.80 -1.32 13.27
C HIS A 312 6.18 -0.77 13.69
N CYS A 313 6.98 -1.57 14.41
CA CYS A 313 8.34 -1.21 14.82
C CYS A 313 9.24 -0.89 13.61
N LEU A 314 9.29 -1.80 12.63
CA LEU A 314 10.07 -1.60 11.40
C LEU A 314 9.58 -0.39 10.60
N SER A 315 8.26 -0.19 10.50
CA SER A 315 7.70 1.00 9.84
C SER A 315 8.13 2.29 10.53
N SER A 316 8.17 2.29 11.86
CA SER A 316 8.65 3.43 12.66
C SER A 316 10.12 3.69 12.43
N LEU A 317 10.92 2.63 12.30
CA LEU A 317 12.34 2.74 12.00
C LEU A 317 12.58 3.32 10.60
N VAL A 318 11.90 2.81 9.58
CA VAL A 318 11.96 3.35 8.21
C VAL A 318 11.57 4.84 8.20
N ALA A 319 10.49 5.22 8.90
CA ALA A 319 10.06 6.61 9.00
C ALA A 319 11.13 7.51 9.66
N ARG A 320 11.77 7.05 10.74
CA ARG A 320 12.86 7.80 11.40
C ARG A 320 14.07 7.99 10.48
N GLN A 321 14.47 6.96 9.74
CA GLN A 321 15.60 7.05 8.81
C GLN A 321 15.30 8.00 7.64
N LEU A 322 14.07 7.98 7.12
CA LEU A 322 13.63 8.90 6.07
C LEU A 322 13.55 10.36 6.54
N LYS A 323 13.17 10.61 7.81
CA LYS A 323 13.20 11.96 8.38
C LYS A 323 14.62 12.50 8.61
N GLY A 324 15.62 11.61 8.72
CA GLY A 324 17.01 12.00 8.90
C GLY A 324 17.59 12.74 7.70
N PHE A 325 18.63 13.55 7.93
CA PHE A 325 19.35 14.28 6.89
C PHE A 325 20.48 13.46 6.24
N SER A 326 20.66 12.21 6.65
CA SER A 326 21.65 11.30 6.08
C SER A 326 21.43 11.12 4.58
N LYS A 327 22.53 10.98 3.83
CA LYS A 327 22.46 10.62 2.42
C LYS A 327 21.92 9.18 2.29
N LEU A 328 21.03 8.98 1.33
CA LEU A 328 20.47 7.66 0.99
C LEU A 328 21.51 6.80 0.26
N THR A 329 22.28 7.41 -0.63
CA THR A 329 23.39 6.77 -1.34
C THR A 329 24.71 7.48 -1.05
N LYS A 330 25.82 6.76 -1.21
CA LYS A 330 27.17 7.34 -1.08
C LYS A 330 27.54 8.24 -2.26
N GLU A 331 26.73 8.25 -3.31
CA GLU A 331 26.94 8.97 -4.56
C GLU A 331 26.34 10.40 -4.48
N GLY A 332 26.46 11.15 -5.59
CA GLY A 332 26.04 12.55 -5.69
C GLY A 332 24.53 12.78 -5.48
N HIS A 333 24.12 14.04 -5.63
CA HIS A 333 22.74 14.49 -5.37
C HIS A 333 21.69 13.73 -6.21
N ASP A 334 21.91 13.59 -7.51
CA ASP A 334 20.94 12.93 -8.41
C ASP A 334 20.70 11.47 -8.05
N SER A 335 21.75 10.76 -7.62
CA SER A 335 21.64 9.38 -7.11
C SER A 335 20.78 9.30 -5.85
N ASN A 336 20.83 10.32 -4.98
CA ASN A 336 19.97 10.38 -3.79
C ASN A 336 18.49 10.62 -4.15
N VAL A 337 18.21 11.47 -5.14
CA VAL A 337 16.84 11.70 -5.64
C VAL A 337 16.28 10.44 -6.28
N GLY A 338 17.07 9.76 -7.13
CA GLY A 338 16.69 8.47 -7.73
C GLY A 338 16.44 7.37 -6.70
N ALA A 339 17.31 7.25 -5.69
CA ALA A 339 17.13 6.29 -4.61
C ALA A 339 15.86 6.54 -3.79
N PHE A 340 15.51 7.82 -3.57
CA PHE A 340 14.26 8.15 -2.90
C PHE A 340 13.03 7.78 -3.73
N ALA A 341 13.07 7.95 -5.05
CA ALA A 341 11.99 7.51 -5.94
C ALA A 341 11.79 5.99 -5.86
N ASN A 342 12.88 5.20 -5.82
CA ASN A 342 12.81 3.75 -5.64
C ASN A 342 12.20 3.36 -4.28
N ILE A 343 12.59 4.04 -3.20
CA ILE A 343 12.00 3.82 -1.87
C ILE A 343 10.51 4.15 -1.87
N LEU A 344 10.11 5.26 -2.51
CA LEU A 344 8.70 5.64 -2.61
C LEU A 344 7.90 4.60 -3.39
N ALA A 345 8.44 4.07 -4.48
CA ALA A 345 7.84 2.97 -5.23
C ALA A 345 7.73 1.70 -4.37
N ALA A 346 8.77 1.34 -3.61
CA ALA A 346 8.75 0.19 -2.71
C ALA A 346 7.69 0.32 -1.60
N LEU A 347 7.54 1.52 -1.02
CA LEU A 347 6.52 1.86 -0.02
C LEU A 347 5.10 1.89 -0.60
N SER A 348 4.95 1.95 -1.92
CA SER A 348 3.65 2.01 -2.56
C SER A 348 3.02 0.63 -2.71
N ASP A 349 1.70 0.59 -2.53
CA ASP A 349 0.81 -0.48 -2.96
C ASP A 349 -0.29 0.10 -3.86
N GLU A 350 -1.19 -0.75 -4.33
CA GLU A 350 -2.30 -0.38 -5.22
C GLU A 350 -3.33 0.60 -4.59
N SER A 351 -3.19 0.91 -3.29
CA SER A 351 -4.13 1.70 -2.49
C SER A 351 -3.49 2.77 -1.61
N GLY A 352 -2.19 3.06 -1.78
CA GLY A 352 -1.48 4.13 -1.06
C GLY A 352 -0.07 3.74 -0.64
N LEU A 353 0.46 4.44 0.38
CA LEU A 353 1.71 4.03 1.01
C LEU A 353 1.45 3.13 2.22
N ILE A 354 2.33 2.16 2.43
CA ILE A 354 2.34 1.27 3.60
C ILE A 354 3.09 1.91 4.78
N GLY A 355 3.04 1.27 5.95
CA GLY A 355 3.81 1.67 7.14
C GLY A 355 3.20 2.80 7.98
N GLY A 356 1.94 3.17 7.70
CA GLY A 356 1.13 4.05 8.53
C GLY A 356 1.45 5.55 8.41
N ILE A 357 0.80 6.35 9.28
CA ILE A 357 0.85 7.83 9.23
C ILE A 357 2.27 8.40 9.35
N GLN A 358 3.15 7.74 10.11
CA GLN A 358 4.53 8.18 10.33
C GLN A 358 5.38 8.18 9.06
N ILE A 359 5.13 7.23 8.14
CA ILE A 359 5.81 7.18 6.84
C ILE A 359 5.37 8.36 5.97
N HIS A 360 4.10 8.75 6.01
CA HIS A 360 3.56 9.82 5.17
C HIS A 360 4.20 11.17 5.49
N ASP A 361 4.34 11.53 6.77
CA ASP A 361 5.11 12.72 7.17
C ASP A 361 6.59 12.58 6.79
N ALA A 362 7.16 11.39 6.97
CA ALA A 362 8.58 11.15 6.69
C ALA A 362 8.92 11.34 5.21
N VAL A 363 8.09 10.83 4.28
CA VAL A 363 8.34 10.99 2.84
C VAL A 363 8.18 12.44 2.39
N VAL A 364 7.22 13.19 2.95
CA VAL A 364 7.03 14.62 2.64
C VAL A 364 8.24 15.43 3.10
N LEU A 365 8.70 15.22 4.33
CA LEU A 365 9.89 15.89 4.86
C LEU A 365 11.15 15.46 4.11
N ARG A 366 11.26 14.19 3.71
CA ARG A 366 12.39 13.72 2.91
C ARG A 366 12.41 14.39 1.54
N MET A 367 11.27 14.44 0.84
CA MET A 367 11.14 15.12 -0.45
C MET A 367 11.57 16.58 -0.36
N GLN A 368 11.17 17.27 0.72
CA GLN A 368 11.61 18.64 1.02
C GLN A 368 13.13 18.72 1.17
N SER A 369 13.71 17.89 2.05
CA SER A 369 15.15 17.89 2.34
C SER A 369 16.02 17.60 1.11
N LEU A 370 15.52 16.77 0.17
CA LEU A 370 16.23 16.40 -1.05
C LEU A 370 16.24 17.50 -2.11
N HIS A 371 15.41 18.53 -2.01
CA HIS A 371 15.34 19.62 -2.98
C HIS A 371 15.57 20.99 -2.34
N THR A 372 15.94 21.02 -1.06
CA THR A 372 16.40 22.23 -0.39
C THR A 372 17.72 22.64 -1.04
N SER A 373 17.74 23.81 -1.67
CA SER A 373 18.92 24.40 -2.33
C SER A 373 19.11 25.82 -1.84
N ASP A 374 20.31 26.41 -2.04
CA ASP A 374 20.64 27.76 -1.59
C ASP A 374 19.69 28.87 -2.15
N THR A 375 18.83 28.54 -3.13
CA THR A 375 17.94 29.50 -3.82
C THR A 375 16.46 29.10 -3.81
N CYS A 376 16.09 27.91 -3.33
CA CYS A 376 14.70 27.44 -3.34
C CYS A 376 14.50 26.35 -2.28
N ASP A 377 13.57 26.62 -1.37
CA ASP A 377 13.06 25.66 -0.39
C ASP A 377 11.67 25.20 -0.81
N LEU A 378 11.50 23.89 -1.04
CA LEU A 378 10.16 23.34 -1.21
C LEU A 378 9.37 23.50 0.09
N SER A 379 8.14 24.01 0.01
CA SER A 379 7.19 23.94 1.11
C SER A 379 6.62 22.53 1.28
N PRO A 380 6.12 22.13 2.47
CA PRO A 380 5.49 20.81 2.64
C PRO A 380 4.33 20.52 1.66
N PRO A 381 3.44 21.48 1.32
CA PRO A 381 2.45 21.28 0.26
C PRO A 381 3.05 21.02 -1.12
N GLU A 382 4.15 21.66 -1.49
CA GLU A 382 4.84 21.41 -2.77
C GLU A 382 5.51 20.04 -2.80
N SER A 383 6.13 19.64 -1.69
CA SER A 383 6.69 18.29 -1.52
C SER A 383 5.61 17.22 -1.63
N MET A 384 4.45 17.41 -0.98
CA MET A 384 3.28 16.54 -1.12
C MET A 384 2.83 16.45 -2.58
N ARG A 385 2.71 17.57 -3.30
CA ARG A 385 2.34 17.58 -4.73
C ARG A 385 3.34 16.81 -5.60
N LYS A 386 4.65 17.01 -5.38
CA LYS A 386 5.69 16.26 -6.10
C LYS A 386 5.60 14.76 -5.84
N ILE A 387 5.32 14.34 -4.60
CA ILE A 387 5.09 12.93 -4.27
C ILE A 387 3.89 12.40 -5.05
N VAL A 388 2.74 13.09 -5.01
CA VAL A 388 1.54 12.69 -5.75
C VAL A 388 1.81 12.58 -7.25
N GLN A 389 2.58 13.50 -7.84
CA GLN A 389 2.98 13.45 -9.25
C GLN A 389 3.90 12.27 -9.58
N SER A 390 4.74 11.84 -8.64
CA SER A 390 5.64 10.69 -8.82
C SER A 390 4.95 9.32 -8.67
N LEU A 391 3.76 9.27 -8.07
CA LEU A 391 3.00 8.04 -7.91
C LEU A 391 2.24 7.71 -9.22
N PRO A 392 2.40 6.52 -9.80
CA PRO A 392 1.90 6.22 -11.14
C PRO A 392 0.38 5.99 -11.20
N ILE A 393 -0.22 5.52 -10.10
CA ILE A 393 -1.61 5.01 -10.09
C ILE A 393 -2.52 5.97 -9.31
N GLY A 394 -3.70 6.29 -9.87
CA GLY A 394 -4.68 7.18 -9.24
C GLY A 394 -5.15 6.73 -7.85
N ALA A 395 -5.41 5.43 -7.70
CA ALA A 395 -5.75 4.82 -6.42
C ALA A 395 -4.65 4.99 -5.36
N THR A 396 -3.38 4.78 -5.73
CA THR A 396 -2.23 5.00 -4.85
C THR A 396 -2.10 6.48 -4.45
N LYS A 397 -2.28 7.41 -5.41
CA LYS A 397 -2.28 8.86 -5.14
C LYS A 397 -3.36 9.24 -4.12
N LEU A 398 -4.60 8.75 -4.30
CA LEU A 398 -5.70 9.02 -3.38
C LEU A 398 -5.44 8.44 -1.99
N GLY A 399 -4.98 7.19 -1.93
CA GLY A 399 -4.64 6.53 -0.68
C GLY A 399 -3.59 7.27 0.13
N PHE A 400 -2.53 7.75 -0.54
CA PHE A 400 -1.53 8.62 0.07
C PHE A 400 -2.16 9.90 0.63
N LEU A 401 -3.01 10.60 -0.14
CA LEU A 401 -3.64 11.85 0.30
C LEU A 401 -4.57 11.64 1.52
N ILE A 402 -5.39 10.59 1.53
CA ILE A 402 -6.28 10.25 2.65
C ILE A 402 -5.46 10.05 3.93
N SER A 403 -4.40 9.24 3.86
CA SER A 403 -3.55 8.98 5.01
C SER A 403 -2.71 10.18 5.42
N PHE A 404 -2.22 10.98 4.46
CA PHE A 404 -1.51 12.22 4.73
C PHE A 404 -2.38 13.19 5.53
N MET A 405 -3.66 13.38 5.18
CA MET A 405 -4.56 14.26 5.94
C MET A 405 -4.78 13.86 7.40
N SER A 406 -4.39 12.65 7.81
CA SER A 406 -4.43 12.17 9.19
C SER A 406 -3.10 12.34 9.94
N THR A 407 -2.07 12.90 9.29
CA THR A 407 -0.77 13.15 9.90
C THR A 407 -0.67 14.53 10.52
N SER A 408 0.40 14.78 11.27
CA SER A 408 0.66 16.08 11.88
C SER A 408 0.82 17.20 10.84
N LEU A 409 1.52 16.94 9.72
CA LEU A 409 1.62 17.89 8.61
C LEU A 409 0.32 18.00 7.84
N GLY A 410 -0.40 16.90 7.63
CA GLY A 410 -1.66 16.92 6.89
C GLY A 410 -2.77 17.68 7.59
N HIS A 411 -2.85 17.62 8.93
CA HIS A 411 -3.76 18.49 9.69
C HIS A 411 -3.45 19.98 9.47
N LYS A 412 -2.16 20.35 9.35
CA LYS A 412 -1.74 21.73 9.09
C LYS A 412 -2.05 22.18 7.65
N TYR A 413 -1.92 21.29 6.67
CA TYR A 413 -2.07 21.59 5.23
C TYR A 413 -3.24 20.84 4.58
N GLN A 414 -4.34 20.71 5.33
CA GLN A 414 -5.49 19.89 4.93
C GLN A 414 -6.19 20.44 3.68
N ASN A 415 -6.25 21.76 3.54
CA ASN A 415 -6.89 22.42 2.39
C ASN A 415 -6.12 22.14 1.09
N GLU A 416 -4.79 22.18 1.13
CA GLU A 416 -3.93 21.89 -0.01
C GLU A 416 -4.03 20.41 -0.42
N ALA A 417 -4.14 19.50 0.56
CA ALA A 417 -4.39 18.10 0.30
C ALA A 417 -5.77 17.88 -0.36
N LEU A 418 -6.81 18.58 0.07
CA LEU A 418 -8.14 18.53 -0.56
C LEU A 418 -8.15 19.08 -1.99
N VAL A 419 -7.39 20.14 -2.26
CA VAL A 419 -7.17 20.64 -3.63
C VAL A 419 -6.47 19.58 -4.47
N ALA A 420 -5.46 18.89 -3.94
CA ALA A 420 -4.79 17.81 -4.64
C ALA A 420 -5.74 16.62 -4.93
N VAL A 421 -6.64 16.27 -4.00
CA VAL A 421 -7.69 15.27 -4.26
C VAL A 421 -8.60 15.73 -5.40
N ARG A 422 -9.08 16.98 -5.38
CA ARG A 422 -9.94 17.49 -6.46
C ARG A 422 -9.24 17.44 -7.82
N ASN A 423 -7.98 17.87 -7.88
CA ASN A 423 -7.20 17.85 -9.10
C ASN A 423 -6.99 16.42 -9.61
N LEU A 424 -6.69 15.48 -8.71
CA LEU A 424 -6.56 14.06 -9.04
C LEU A 424 -7.81 13.53 -9.76
N PHE A 425 -9.00 13.86 -9.28
CA PHE A 425 -10.25 13.42 -9.91
C PHE A 425 -10.54 14.11 -11.25
N ASN A 426 -9.96 15.27 -11.50
CA ASN A 426 -10.05 15.94 -12.80
C ASN A 426 -9.07 15.37 -13.84
N GLU A 427 -8.05 14.60 -13.42
CA GLU A 427 -7.07 13.97 -14.33
C GLU A 427 -7.65 12.76 -15.10
N PHE A 428 -8.70 12.12 -14.59
CA PHE A 428 -9.22 10.87 -15.14
C PHE A 428 -10.54 11.06 -15.88
N THR A 429 -10.67 10.41 -17.04
CA THR A 429 -11.89 10.45 -17.85
C THR A 429 -12.75 9.19 -17.66
N GLN A 430 -12.12 8.04 -17.42
CA GLN A 430 -12.80 6.76 -17.21
C GLN A 430 -12.39 6.15 -15.86
N PRO A 431 -13.27 5.38 -15.20
CA PRO A 431 -12.95 4.74 -13.91
C PRO A 431 -11.70 3.85 -13.97
N LYS A 432 -11.47 3.18 -15.10
CA LYS A 432 -10.30 2.30 -15.30
C LYS A 432 -8.96 3.04 -15.23
N ASP A 433 -8.94 4.33 -15.60
CA ASP A 433 -7.71 5.15 -15.61
C ASP A 433 -7.21 5.43 -14.18
N PHE A 434 -8.10 5.23 -13.18
CA PHE A 434 -7.78 5.39 -11.76
C PHE A 434 -7.00 4.20 -11.18
N PHE A 435 -7.05 3.03 -11.84
CA PHE A 435 -6.44 1.78 -11.38
C PHE A 435 -5.21 1.41 -12.20
N GLU A 436 -4.47 0.40 -11.75
CA GLU A 436 -3.33 -0.14 -12.48
C GLU A 436 -3.77 -0.77 -13.81
N ALA A 437 -3.03 -0.50 -14.88
CA ALA A 437 -3.35 -1.02 -16.20
C ALA A 437 -3.34 -2.56 -16.23
N GLY A 438 -4.35 -3.15 -16.86
CA GLY A 438 -4.46 -4.61 -17.00
C GLY A 438 -5.04 -5.34 -15.78
N THR A 439 -5.42 -4.62 -14.71
CA THR A 439 -6.16 -5.22 -13.58
C THR A 439 -7.64 -5.42 -13.93
N ASP A 440 -8.24 -6.47 -13.38
CA ASP A 440 -9.65 -6.78 -13.61
C ASP A 440 -10.58 -6.03 -12.64
N LYS A 441 -11.90 -6.11 -12.88
CA LYS A 441 -12.89 -5.47 -12.01
C LYS A 441 -12.82 -5.96 -10.57
N LYS A 442 -12.55 -7.26 -10.35
CA LYS A 442 -12.48 -7.84 -9.01
C LYS A 442 -11.34 -7.17 -8.22
N ASP A 443 -10.21 -6.92 -8.86
CA ASP A 443 -9.10 -6.17 -8.30
C ASP A 443 -9.45 -4.69 -8.09
N TRP A 444 -10.16 -4.03 -9.01
CA TRP A 444 -10.63 -2.66 -8.80
C TRP A 444 -11.53 -2.54 -7.57
N LEU A 445 -12.49 -3.46 -7.40
CA LEU A 445 -13.36 -3.51 -6.23
C LEU A 445 -12.58 -3.80 -4.94
N ARG A 446 -11.56 -4.67 -5.01
CA ARG A 446 -10.64 -4.95 -3.90
C ARG A 446 -9.85 -3.69 -3.50
N VAL A 447 -9.32 -2.94 -4.46
CA VAL A 447 -8.61 -1.66 -4.25
C VAL A 447 -9.55 -0.62 -3.63
N LEU A 448 -10.77 -0.47 -4.16
CA LEU A 448 -11.78 0.43 -3.60
C LEU A 448 -12.15 0.05 -2.18
N GLY A 449 -12.24 -1.24 -1.87
CA GLY A 449 -12.45 -1.73 -0.50
C GLY A 449 -11.30 -1.35 0.44
N LYS A 450 -10.04 -1.44 -0.01
CA LYS A 450 -8.87 -0.97 0.76
C LYS A 450 -8.93 0.53 1.01
N LEU A 451 -9.27 1.33 -0.01
CA LEU A 451 -9.40 2.79 0.11
C LEU A 451 -10.54 3.18 1.08
N HIS A 452 -11.67 2.50 1.03
CA HIS A 452 -12.76 2.70 2.01
C HIS A 452 -12.30 2.41 3.44
N LYS A 453 -11.64 1.28 3.68
CA LYS A 453 -11.09 0.96 5.01
C LYS A 453 -10.08 2.00 5.49
N ARG A 454 -9.23 2.48 4.58
CA ARG A 454 -8.26 3.54 4.88
C ARG A 454 -8.94 4.84 5.26
N LEU A 455 -10.01 5.24 4.55
CA LEU A 455 -10.80 6.42 4.88
C LEU A 455 -11.55 6.28 6.21
N GLN A 456 -12.13 5.11 6.49
CA GLN A 456 -12.83 4.84 7.75
C GLN A 456 -11.91 4.93 8.98
N HIS A 457 -10.66 4.49 8.84
CA HIS A 457 -9.66 4.59 9.91
C HIS A 457 -8.91 5.92 9.92
N ALA A 458 -9.09 6.76 8.89
CA ALA A 458 -8.57 8.11 8.87
C ALA A 458 -9.42 8.94 9.85
N MET A 459 -8.83 9.36 10.98
CA MET A 459 -9.50 10.17 12.01
C MET A 459 -9.74 11.61 11.53
N LEU A 460 -10.45 11.76 10.41
CA LEU A 460 -10.73 13.01 9.74
C LEU A 460 -12.04 13.61 10.24
N HIS A 461 -12.10 14.94 10.30
CA HIS A 461 -13.33 15.65 10.61
C HIS A 461 -14.42 15.33 9.56
N LYS A 462 -15.68 15.24 10.00
CA LYS A 462 -16.82 14.84 9.15
C LYS A 462 -16.94 15.68 7.86
N ALA A 463 -16.64 16.97 7.93
CA ALA A 463 -16.65 17.87 6.78
C ALA A 463 -15.69 17.49 5.65
N VAL A 464 -14.62 16.74 5.97
CA VAL A 464 -13.63 16.24 5.01
C VAL A 464 -13.93 14.79 4.64
N HIS A 465 -14.32 13.98 5.62
CA HIS A 465 -14.62 12.56 5.44
C HIS A 465 -15.80 12.33 4.47
N GLU A 466 -16.92 13.04 4.64
CA GLU A 466 -18.14 12.80 3.84
C GLU A 466 -17.96 13.05 2.34
N PRO A 467 -17.34 14.17 1.89
CA PRO A 467 -17.05 14.37 0.47
C PRO A 467 -16.18 13.25 -0.12
N LEU A 468 -15.15 12.79 0.60
CA LEU A 468 -14.27 11.71 0.13
C LEU A 468 -15.02 10.38 0.00
N LEU A 469 -15.90 10.09 0.96
CA LEU A 469 -16.73 8.90 0.93
C LEU A 469 -17.70 8.94 -0.26
N GLN A 470 -18.33 10.08 -0.53
CA GLN A 470 -19.19 10.25 -1.70
C GLN A 470 -18.43 10.03 -3.01
N ILE A 471 -17.19 10.52 -3.10
CA ILE A 471 -16.34 10.32 -4.27
C ILE A 471 -16.02 8.83 -4.47
N LEU A 472 -15.62 8.12 -3.41
CA LEU A 472 -15.33 6.68 -3.49
C LEU A 472 -16.57 5.85 -3.85
N ASN A 473 -17.75 6.20 -3.30
CA ASN A 473 -19.01 5.54 -3.65
C ASN A 473 -19.36 5.73 -5.13
N ARG A 474 -19.23 6.97 -5.66
CA ARG A 474 -19.46 7.23 -7.08
C ARG A 474 -18.49 6.46 -7.97
N LEU A 475 -17.20 6.39 -7.63
CA LEU A 475 -16.25 5.55 -8.35
C LEU A 475 -16.66 4.07 -8.33
N ALA A 476 -17.09 3.56 -7.18
CA ALA A 476 -17.55 2.17 -7.07
C ALA A 476 -18.78 1.90 -7.94
N GLU A 477 -19.75 2.82 -7.97
CA GLU A 477 -20.90 2.74 -8.87
C GLU A 477 -20.47 2.75 -10.34
N GLN A 478 -19.53 3.61 -10.72
CA GLN A 478 -19.03 3.67 -12.10
C GLN A 478 -18.27 2.40 -12.49
N VAL A 479 -17.43 1.85 -11.60
CA VAL A 479 -16.75 0.55 -11.78
C VAL A 479 -17.75 -0.59 -11.93
N ASN A 480 -18.82 -0.58 -11.13
CA ASN A 480 -19.87 -1.59 -11.24
C ASN A 480 -20.56 -1.54 -12.60
N LYS A 481 -20.87 -0.33 -13.09
CA LYS A 481 -21.47 -0.08 -14.42
C LYS A 481 -20.51 -0.35 -15.59
N ALA A 482 -19.20 -0.18 -15.40
CA ALA A 482 -18.21 -0.34 -16.46
C ALA A 482 -18.14 -1.77 -17.03
N GLU A 483 -18.50 -2.78 -16.25
CA GLU A 483 -18.53 -4.19 -16.70
C GLU A 483 -19.78 -4.54 -17.51
N ASP A 484 -20.88 -3.80 -17.31
CA ASP A 484 -22.08 -3.97 -18.14
C ASP A 484 -21.87 -3.39 -19.56
N ALA A 485 -20.87 -2.53 -19.73
CA ALA A 485 -20.46 -2.00 -21.03
C ALA A 485 -19.49 -2.94 -21.79
N ASP A 486 -18.64 -3.69 -21.08
CA ASP A 486 -17.63 -4.60 -21.67
C ASP A 486 -18.15 -6.06 -21.83
N LYS A 487 -19.37 -6.33 -21.34
CA LYS A 487 -20.16 -7.54 -21.66
C LYS A 487 -21.06 -7.37 -22.89
N GLN A 488 -20.81 -6.38 -23.75
CA GLN A 488 -21.18 -6.60 -25.16
C GLN A 488 -20.21 -7.64 -25.70
N PRO A 489 -20.65 -8.87 -26.03
CA PRO A 489 -19.75 -9.78 -26.72
C PRO A 489 -19.34 -9.06 -28.00
N LYS A 490 -18.02 -8.93 -28.19
CA LYS A 490 -17.41 -8.58 -29.47
C LYS A 490 -17.91 -9.60 -30.49
N THR A 491 -19.06 -9.32 -31.09
CA THR A 491 -19.63 -10.16 -32.13
C THR A 491 -18.73 -9.96 -33.32
N LYS A 492 -17.91 -10.97 -33.58
CA LYS A 492 -17.01 -10.98 -34.72
C LYS A 492 -17.91 -11.14 -35.94
N PHE A 493 -18.24 -10.02 -36.58
CA PHE A 493 -18.96 -10.07 -37.84
C PHE A 493 -17.98 -10.50 -38.94
N ASP A 494 -18.22 -11.66 -39.53
CA ASP A 494 -17.48 -12.08 -40.71
C ASP A 494 -18.04 -11.37 -41.95
N LYS A 495 -17.16 -10.90 -42.84
CA LYS A 495 -17.56 -10.24 -44.10
C LYS A 495 -17.75 -11.28 -45.19
N MET A 496 -18.92 -11.32 -45.82
CA MET A 496 -19.19 -12.13 -47.01
C MET A 496 -19.53 -11.23 -48.19
N THR A 497 -19.02 -11.57 -49.38
CA THR A 497 -19.26 -10.82 -50.62
C THR A 497 -20.11 -11.66 -51.58
N PHE A 498 -21.11 -11.04 -52.18
CA PHE A 498 -22.04 -11.67 -53.11
C PHE A 498 -22.11 -10.88 -54.42
N SER A 499 -22.09 -11.60 -55.54
CA SER A 499 -22.30 -11.02 -56.88
C SER A 499 -23.79 -10.76 -57.14
N PRO A 500 -24.16 -9.80 -58.03
CA PRO A 500 -25.55 -9.62 -58.44
C PRO A 500 -26.20 -10.94 -58.89
N GLY A 501 -27.41 -11.21 -58.43
CA GLY A 501 -28.17 -12.43 -58.68
C GLY A 501 -27.81 -13.63 -57.80
N GLN A 502 -26.74 -13.56 -56.99
CA GLN A 502 -26.32 -14.67 -56.12
C GLN A 502 -27.29 -14.86 -54.95
N VAL A 503 -27.71 -16.12 -54.71
CA VAL A 503 -28.58 -16.47 -53.59
C VAL A 503 -27.76 -16.53 -52.29
N ILE A 504 -28.26 -15.86 -51.25
CA ILE A 504 -27.66 -15.81 -49.91
C ILE A 504 -28.19 -16.97 -49.06
N PHE A 505 -29.50 -17.22 -49.09
CA PHE A 505 -30.15 -18.42 -48.54
C PHE A 505 -31.50 -18.64 -49.22
N ASN A 506 -31.98 -19.88 -49.22
CA ASN A 506 -33.29 -20.24 -49.74
C ASN A 506 -34.34 -20.26 -48.64
N ARG A 507 -35.61 -20.06 -49.04
CA ARG A 507 -36.76 -20.37 -48.20
C ARG A 507 -36.69 -21.83 -47.74
N GLY A 508 -36.91 -22.06 -46.45
CA GLY A 508 -36.87 -23.41 -45.86
C GLY A 508 -35.50 -23.85 -45.33
N ASP A 509 -34.43 -23.13 -45.64
CA ASP A 509 -33.10 -23.44 -45.10
C ASP A 509 -33.08 -23.28 -43.57
N PRO A 510 -32.28 -24.07 -42.84
CA PRO A 510 -32.03 -23.84 -41.42
C PRO A 510 -31.28 -22.50 -41.24
N PRO A 511 -31.60 -21.71 -40.20
CA PRO A 511 -30.91 -20.44 -40.00
C PRO A 511 -29.52 -20.65 -39.39
N GLU A 512 -28.48 -20.27 -40.11
CA GLU A 512 -27.09 -20.36 -39.66
C GLU A 512 -26.57 -19.05 -39.02
N GLY A 513 -27.28 -17.94 -39.23
CA GLY A 513 -26.91 -16.61 -38.72
C GLY A 513 -27.87 -15.50 -39.16
N VAL A 514 -27.64 -14.29 -38.65
CA VAL A 514 -28.26 -13.04 -39.14
C VAL A 514 -27.26 -12.30 -39.99
N PHE A 515 -27.74 -11.63 -41.03
CA PHE A 515 -26.90 -10.81 -41.91
C PHE A 515 -27.32 -9.34 -41.78
N LEU A 516 -26.34 -8.44 -41.84
CA LEU A 516 -26.53 -7.00 -41.98
C LEU A 516 -25.96 -6.57 -43.32
N VAL A 517 -26.74 -5.85 -44.12
CA VAL A 517 -26.24 -5.30 -45.39
C VAL A 517 -25.25 -4.18 -45.07
N TYR A 518 -23.99 -4.36 -45.44
CA TYR A 518 -22.94 -3.33 -45.27
C TYR A 518 -22.86 -2.40 -46.47
N SER A 519 -22.97 -2.97 -47.67
CA SER A 519 -23.01 -2.23 -48.95
C SER A 519 -23.71 -3.07 -50.01
N GLY A 520 -24.35 -2.43 -51.00
CA GLY A 520 -25.14 -3.11 -52.05
C GLY A 520 -26.62 -3.26 -51.69
N GLY A 521 -27.32 -4.17 -52.37
CA GLY A 521 -28.75 -4.45 -52.16
C GLY A 521 -29.08 -5.93 -52.19
N VAL A 522 -30.13 -6.31 -51.45
CA VAL A 522 -30.66 -7.68 -51.34
C VAL A 522 -32.17 -7.71 -51.51
N ASP A 523 -32.64 -8.61 -52.37
CA ASP A 523 -34.06 -8.83 -52.62
C ASP A 523 -34.55 -10.02 -51.81
N ILE A 524 -35.68 -9.84 -51.14
CA ILE A 524 -36.41 -10.90 -50.48
C ILE A 524 -37.49 -11.41 -51.43
N VAL A 525 -37.36 -12.68 -51.82
CA VAL A 525 -38.14 -13.33 -52.87
C VAL A 525 -38.96 -14.47 -52.26
N VAL A 526 -40.24 -14.53 -52.64
CA VAL A 526 -41.12 -15.65 -52.31
C VAL A 526 -41.63 -16.27 -53.59
N THR A 527 -41.55 -17.60 -53.68
CA THR A 527 -42.19 -18.37 -54.76
C THR A 527 -43.66 -18.56 -54.44
N THR A 528 -44.53 -18.12 -55.35
CA THR A 528 -45.99 -18.27 -55.28
C THR A 528 -46.42 -19.71 -55.57
N SER A 529 -47.68 -20.06 -55.30
CA SER A 529 -48.24 -21.40 -55.57
C SER A 529 -48.14 -21.84 -57.03
N ASN A 530 -47.94 -20.89 -57.96
CA ASN A 530 -47.88 -21.13 -59.40
C ASN A 530 -46.41 -21.24 -59.90
N GLY A 531 -45.44 -21.29 -58.99
CA GLY A 531 -44.02 -21.41 -59.31
C GLY A 531 -43.32 -20.11 -59.72
N GLN A 532 -44.04 -18.97 -59.76
CA GLN A 532 -43.44 -17.67 -60.06
C GLN A 532 -42.79 -17.05 -58.80
N GLU A 533 -41.56 -16.55 -58.96
CA GLU A 533 -40.87 -15.75 -57.96
C GLU A 533 -41.41 -14.32 -57.92
N THR A 534 -41.71 -13.80 -56.73
CA THR A 534 -42.13 -12.41 -56.53
C THR A 534 -41.25 -11.76 -55.48
N ILE A 535 -40.72 -10.57 -55.80
CA ILE A 535 -39.97 -9.76 -54.84
C ILE A 535 -40.95 -9.11 -53.87
N ILE A 536 -40.79 -9.40 -52.58
CA ILE A 536 -41.64 -8.87 -51.51
C ILE A 536 -40.99 -7.72 -50.76
N ASN A 537 -39.65 -7.61 -50.79
CA ASN A 537 -38.93 -6.49 -50.19
C ASN A 537 -37.54 -6.29 -50.83
N HIS A 538 -37.02 -5.06 -50.77
CA HIS A 538 -35.65 -4.70 -51.15
C HIS A 538 -34.93 -4.15 -49.92
N LEU A 539 -33.75 -4.68 -49.61
CA LEU A 539 -32.96 -4.32 -48.43
C LEU A 539 -31.65 -3.66 -48.85
N GLY A 540 -31.35 -2.50 -48.26
CA GLY A 540 -30.13 -1.71 -48.46
C GLY A 540 -29.23 -1.63 -47.23
N PRO A 541 -28.13 -0.85 -47.29
CA PRO A 541 -27.15 -0.76 -46.22
C PRO A 541 -27.77 -0.35 -44.88
N GLY A 542 -27.41 -1.07 -43.81
CA GLY A 542 -27.96 -0.87 -42.46
C GLY A 542 -29.16 -1.75 -42.14
N GLU A 543 -29.75 -2.44 -43.13
CA GLU A 543 -30.90 -3.33 -42.90
C GLU A 543 -30.48 -4.76 -42.60
N LEU A 544 -31.22 -5.41 -41.70
CA LEU A 544 -31.02 -6.79 -41.27
C LEU A 544 -31.84 -7.75 -42.12
N LEU A 545 -31.30 -8.96 -42.32
CA LEU A 545 -32.04 -10.07 -42.90
C LEU A 545 -31.77 -11.41 -42.21
N GLY A 546 -32.82 -12.23 -42.17
CA GLY A 546 -32.78 -13.58 -41.64
C GLY A 546 -32.97 -13.69 -40.12
N GLU A 547 -33.20 -12.56 -39.44
CA GLU A 547 -33.46 -12.45 -38.01
C GLU A 547 -34.71 -13.20 -37.56
N LEU A 548 -35.79 -13.19 -38.37
CA LEU A 548 -37.05 -13.84 -38.01
C LEU A 548 -36.85 -15.32 -37.66
N ALA A 549 -36.04 -16.02 -38.45
CA ALA A 549 -35.77 -17.45 -38.30
C ALA A 549 -35.03 -17.82 -37.01
N LEU A 550 -34.21 -16.90 -36.49
CA LEU A 550 -33.49 -17.10 -35.24
C LEU A 550 -34.31 -16.70 -34.02
N ILE A 551 -35.19 -15.71 -34.14
CA ILE A 551 -36.03 -15.25 -33.03
C ILE A 551 -37.08 -16.31 -32.68
N ASP A 552 -37.82 -16.83 -33.66
CA ASP A 552 -38.91 -17.78 -33.44
C ASP A 552 -38.55 -19.26 -33.64
N LYS A 553 -37.30 -19.53 -34.03
CA LYS A 553 -36.74 -20.87 -34.27
C LYS A 553 -37.43 -21.67 -35.39
N ALA A 554 -38.00 -21.00 -36.39
CA ALA A 554 -38.53 -21.64 -37.60
C ALA A 554 -37.60 -21.45 -38.82
N PRO A 555 -37.68 -22.29 -39.86
CA PRO A 555 -36.88 -22.16 -41.09
C PRO A 555 -37.01 -20.78 -41.76
N ARG A 556 -36.08 -20.44 -42.68
CA ARG A 556 -36.12 -19.19 -43.45
C ARG A 556 -37.48 -18.98 -44.11
N SER A 557 -38.09 -17.83 -43.89
CA SER A 557 -39.44 -17.50 -44.38
C SER A 557 -39.50 -17.20 -45.87
N ALA A 558 -38.39 -16.78 -46.47
CA ALA A 558 -38.25 -16.38 -47.87
C ALA A 558 -36.82 -16.65 -48.38
N THR A 559 -36.62 -16.58 -49.69
CA THR A 559 -35.29 -16.65 -50.32
C THR A 559 -34.70 -15.23 -50.36
N ALA A 560 -33.42 -15.08 -50.05
CA ALA A 560 -32.71 -13.80 -50.18
C ALA A 560 -31.68 -13.87 -51.32
N ARG A 561 -31.69 -12.87 -52.21
CA ARG A 561 -30.81 -12.82 -53.39
C ARG A 561 -30.18 -11.43 -53.53
N ALA A 562 -28.90 -11.34 -53.78
CA ALA A 562 -28.24 -10.04 -53.99
C ALA A 562 -28.77 -9.37 -55.26
N SER A 563 -29.35 -8.17 -55.19
CA SER A 563 -29.79 -7.40 -56.37
C SER A 563 -28.66 -6.62 -57.02
N SER A 564 -27.62 -6.30 -56.24
CA SER A 564 -26.36 -5.72 -56.73
C SER A 564 -25.17 -6.46 -56.12
N ALA A 565 -23.94 -6.08 -56.48
CA ALA A 565 -22.77 -6.54 -55.75
C ALA A 565 -22.92 -6.08 -54.28
N ALA A 566 -22.87 -7.03 -53.35
CA ALA A 566 -23.22 -6.80 -51.96
C ALA A 566 -22.16 -7.35 -51.00
N ILE A 567 -21.91 -6.62 -49.91
CA ILE A 567 -21.10 -7.06 -48.77
C ILE A 567 -22.03 -7.17 -47.58
N LEU A 568 -22.06 -8.34 -46.94
CA LEU A 568 -22.86 -8.61 -45.75
C LEU A 568 -21.95 -8.87 -44.55
N LEU A 569 -22.35 -8.36 -43.39
CA LEU A 569 -21.78 -8.72 -42.09
C LEU A 569 -22.60 -9.85 -41.47
N VAL A 570 -21.94 -10.96 -41.15
CA VAL A 570 -22.61 -12.17 -40.65
C VAL A 570 -22.41 -12.30 -39.15
N MET A 571 -23.51 -12.39 -38.41
CA MET A 571 -23.52 -12.81 -37.02
C MET A 571 -23.95 -14.29 -36.95
N PRO A 572 -23.06 -15.21 -36.53
CA PRO A 572 -23.42 -16.62 -36.37
C PRO A 572 -24.59 -16.83 -35.42
N LYS A 573 -25.41 -17.86 -35.70
CA LYS A 573 -26.59 -18.23 -34.88
C LYS A 573 -26.30 -18.26 -33.38
N ARG A 574 -25.18 -18.88 -32.98
CA ARG A 574 -24.77 -19.01 -31.57
C ARG A 574 -24.65 -17.64 -30.89
N ASP A 575 -24.06 -16.67 -31.57
CA ASP A 575 -23.78 -15.36 -31.00
C ASP A 575 -25.06 -14.52 -30.91
N PHE A 576 -25.92 -14.63 -31.91
CA PHE A 576 -27.24 -14.01 -31.91
C PHE A 576 -28.16 -14.60 -30.84
N GLU A 577 -28.18 -15.93 -30.68
CA GLU A 577 -28.94 -16.60 -29.62
C GLU A 577 -28.44 -16.22 -28.22
N ALA A 578 -27.13 -16.04 -28.06
CA ALA A 578 -26.55 -15.51 -26.82
C ALA A 578 -27.02 -14.06 -26.54
N GLN A 579 -27.10 -13.19 -27.56
CA GLN A 579 -27.65 -11.83 -27.40
C GLN A 579 -29.12 -11.87 -26.98
N LEU A 580 -29.91 -12.69 -27.66
CA LEU A 580 -31.33 -12.84 -27.40
C LEU A 580 -31.59 -13.39 -25.98
N GLY A 581 -30.69 -14.25 -25.47
CA GLY A 581 -30.75 -14.80 -24.12
C GLY A 581 -30.47 -13.77 -23.01
N ASN A 582 -29.70 -12.72 -23.30
CA ASN A 582 -29.39 -11.65 -22.35
C ASN A 582 -30.49 -10.59 -22.22
N LEU A 583 -31.49 -10.61 -23.11
CA LEU A 583 -32.61 -9.67 -23.04
C LEU A 583 -33.51 -9.96 -21.84
N ASN A 584 -34.15 -8.89 -21.33
CA ASN A 584 -35.20 -9.03 -20.32
C ASN A 584 -36.29 -10.00 -20.81
N PRO A 585 -36.74 -10.97 -19.98
CA PRO A 585 -37.72 -11.98 -20.39
C PRO A 585 -39.03 -11.41 -20.97
N LEU A 586 -39.48 -10.25 -20.49
CA LEU A 586 -40.67 -9.57 -20.99
C LEU A 586 -40.46 -9.02 -22.41
N ILE A 587 -39.34 -8.33 -22.64
CA ILE A 587 -38.98 -7.79 -23.97
C ILE A 587 -38.86 -8.94 -24.97
N ARG A 588 -38.17 -10.02 -24.58
CA ARG A 588 -38.05 -11.23 -25.41
C ARG A 588 -39.42 -11.83 -25.76
N ARG A 589 -40.38 -11.83 -24.82
CA ARG A 589 -41.74 -12.32 -25.06
C ARG A 589 -42.51 -11.43 -26.05
N VAL A 590 -42.38 -10.11 -25.95
CA VAL A 590 -42.99 -9.15 -26.88
C VAL A 590 -42.41 -9.32 -28.29
N MET A 591 -41.07 -9.40 -28.42
CA MET A 591 -40.41 -9.64 -29.71
C MET A 591 -40.89 -10.93 -30.37
N LEU A 592 -41.02 -12.03 -29.63
CA LEU A 592 -41.55 -13.29 -30.15
C LEU A 592 -42.99 -13.16 -30.68
N GLN A 593 -43.84 -12.39 -30.01
CA GLN A 593 -45.21 -12.11 -30.48
C GLN A 593 -45.20 -11.29 -31.77
N TRP A 594 -44.32 -10.29 -31.87
CA TRP A 594 -44.19 -9.43 -33.03
C TRP A 594 -43.68 -10.20 -34.25
N VAL A 595 -42.63 -11.03 -34.09
CA VAL A 595 -42.11 -11.88 -35.17
C VAL A 595 -43.18 -12.86 -35.67
N SER A 596 -43.96 -13.47 -34.76
CA SER A 596 -45.08 -14.33 -35.14
C SER A 596 -46.18 -13.58 -35.91
N HIS A 597 -46.39 -12.30 -35.60
CA HIS A 597 -47.33 -11.45 -36.33
C HIS A 597 -46.79 -11.07 -37.71
N ALA A 598 -45.52 -10.65 -37.78
CA ALA A 598 -44.82 -10.29 -39.01
C ALA A 598 -44.80 -11.45 -40.01
N ARG A 599 -44.53 -12.69 -39.59
CA ARG A 599 -44.61 -13.87 -40.49
C ARG A 599 -46.01 -14.04 -41.08
N ARG A 600 -47.05 -13.93 -40.25
CA ARG A 600 -48.44 -14.06 -40.73
C ARG A 600 -48.82 -12.97 -41.73
N LEU A 601 -48.29 -11.76 -41.56
CA LEU A 601 -48.46 -10.67 -42.51
C LEU A 601 -47.68 -10.94 -43.80
N SER A 602 -46.43 -11.37 -43.73
CA SER A 602 -45.62 -11.73 -44.90
C SER A 602 -46.24 -12.86 -45.72
N ASP A 603 -46.76 -13.91 -45.07
CA ASP A 603 -47.46 -15.01 -45.75
C ASP A 603 -48.76 -14.54 -46.43
N LYS A 604 -49.52 -13.63 -45.79
CA LYS A 604 -50.71 -13.01 -46.38
C LYS A 604 -50.38 -12.08 -47.55
N LEU A 605 -49.34 -11.26 -47.43
CA LEU A 605 -48.87 -10.35 -48.48
C LEU A 605 -48.35 -11.13 -49.70
N ALA A 606 -47.63 -12.23 -49.48
CA ALA A 606 -47.24 -13.15 -50.55
C ALA A 606 -48.48 -13.74 -51.25
N GLY A 607 -49.51 -14.13 -50.49
CA GLY A 607 -50.79 -14.60 -51.05
C GLY A 607 -51.60 -13.53 -51.80
N LEU A 608 -51.52 -12.26 -51.38
CA LEU A 608 -52.22 -11.14 -52.03
C LEU A 608 -51.53 -10.69 -53.32
N LYS A 609 -50.20 -10.57 -53.33
CA LYS A 609 -49.42 -10.26 -54.56
C LYS A 609 -49.51 -11.38 -55.60
N ALA A 610 -49.58 -12.65 -55.17
CA ALA A 610 -49.85 -13.79 -56.06
C ALA A 610 -51.24 -13.69 -56.73
N ARG A 611 -52.24 -13.10 -56.06
CA ARG A 611 -53.58 -12.87 -56.62
C ARG A 611 -53.63 -11.66 -57.55
N GLN A 612 -52.88 -10.59 -57.28
CA GLN A 612 -52.79 -9.42 -58.16
C GLN A 612 -52.04 -9.70 -59.47
N ASN A 613 -50.98 -10.52 -59.45
CA ASN A 613 -50.30 -10.96 -60.68
C ASN A 613 -51.11 -12.00 -61.49
N GLY A 614 -52.19 -12.55 -60.92
CA GLY A 614 -53.10 -13.50 -61.56
C GLY A 614 -54.44 -12.90 -62.02
N GLY A 615 -54.68 -11.60 -61.86
CA GLY A 615 -55.94 -10.95 -62.16
C GLY A 615 -55.80 -9.55 -62.75
N SER A 616 -56.33 -9.39 -63.96
CA SER A 616 -56.58 -8.16 -64.74
C SER A 616 -55.47 -7.64 -65.66
N THR A 617 -55.58 -8.06 -66.92
CA THR A 617 -55.88 -7.09 -68.00
C THR A 617 -57.05 -6.18 -67.59
N SER A 618 -56.92 -4.90 -67.95
CA SER A 618 -57.95 -3.85 -68.01
C SER A 618 -58.12 -2.87 -66.83
N ASN A 619 -57.95 -1.60 -67.22
CA ASN A 619 -58.38 -0.32 -66.69
C ASN A 619 -57.67 0.34 -65.50
N SER A 620 -56.94 1.37 -65.92
CA SER A 620 -56.53 2.60 -65.27
C SER A 620 -57.62 3.35 -64.50
N SER A 621 -57.11 4.22 -63.61
CA SER A 621 -57.72 5.34 -62.88
C SER A 621 -58.52 4.99 -61.63
N GLU A 622 -58.04 5.57 -60.51
CA GLU A 622 -58.60 5.66 -59.15
C GLU A 622 -57.92 4.74 -58.12
N GLN A 623 -56.91 5.29 -57.42
CA GLN A 623 -56.71 5.19 -55.95
C GLN A 623 -55.33 5.74 -55.53
N GLU A 624 -55.03 6.99 -55.89
CA GLU A 624 -54.11 7.82 -55.10
C GLU A 624 -54.94 8.56 -54.05
N SER A 625 -55.07 7.98 -52.84
CA SER A 625 -55.39 8.70 -51.59
C SER A 625 -55.61 7.71 -50.45
N GLN A 626 -54.52 7.21 -49.86
CA GLN A 626 -54.47 6.75 -48.45
C GLN A 626 -53.06 6.22 -48.10
N PHE A 627 -52.03 7.05 -48.23
CA PHE A 627 -50.70 6.78 -47.66
C PHE A 627 -50.08 8.08 -47.14
N HIS A 628 -50.81 8.76 -46.26
CA HIS A 628 -50.23 9.74 -45.36
C HIS A 628 -50.91 9.55 -44.01
N LEU A 629 -50.23 8.83 -43.13
CA LEU A 629 -50.34 8.79 -41.67
C LEU A 629 -49.63 7.51 -41.25
N LEU A 630 -48.35 7.63 -40.87
CA LEU A 630 -47.58 6.78 -39.94
C LEU A 630 -46.08 7.15 -40.02
N GLU A 631 -45.78 8.45 -39.97
CA GLU A 631 -44.48 8.94 -39.49
C GLU A 631 -44.81 9.78 -38.25
N ASP A 632 -44.81 9.12 -37.08
CA ASP A 632 -44.54 9.68 -35.75
C ASP A 632 -44.92 8.63 -34.69
N ALA A 633 -43.94 7.81 -34.31
CA ALA A 633 -43.87 7.11 -33.01
C ALA A 633 -42.43 6.68 -32.71
#